data_AF-A0A428ZBU3-F1
#
_entry.id   AF-A0A428ZBU3-F1
#
_cell.length_a   1.000
_cell.length_b   1.000
_cell.length_c   1.000
_cell.angle_alpha   90.00
_cell.angle_beta   90.00
_cell.angle_gamma   90.00
#
_symmetry.space_group_name_H-M   'P 1'
#
loop_
_entity.id
_entity.type
_entity.pdbx_description
1 polymer ?
#
loop_
_entity_poly.entity_id
_entity_poly.type
_entity_poly.pdbx_seq_one_letter_code
_entity_poly.pdbx_strand_id
1 'polypeptide(L)'
;MNRAQRANYREGAAVDFRLLGAVEAWFDQQRIDLGPRKQRFLFAVLALQINQLVPVSQLVDLTWPQSPPATATHAIHVRVSQLRATLAKRGLTEKIQIVTRGASYGLQADPMCVDTHRFRALINAAREDQDDAKKVTSFREALAMWQGPPLADVAEPEIVDQLCGGLQETRIVAMEECLDAELRLGRHAVVIDELTELVARYPYRQRLLAQLMLALHRSGRAADALSVYQAARQRLVRELGLDPDPPLRQLEHAILRADPAIDFVPRNSIPKQRKANGPPAVETFGLTKRYGSRIVLDDVSFTAQTGRIVGLVGPTGSGKTTVIRLLSTLLPPTSGHFTIAGVPSSRPAEMRNKVGVLSAEARCPGRQTGLEHLTYHARLFGLSKPGAVDAAGRLLAAVGLDEHASTRIGEYTPAMCRFLALARALVHQPAVLLLDEPTSGLDPAANRRMLDLVRDVAAARGTTVILSSNDMTDVEQACDQVLILDAGVPVVFASVGELMESSTLTRQR
;
A
#
# COMPACT_ATOMS: atom_id res chain seq x y z
N MET A 1 -10.19 -14.32 2.32
CA MET A 1 -10.64 -15.70 2.64
C MET A 1 -10.54 -15.94 4.15
N ASN A 2 -11.64 -16.31 4.82
CA ASN A 2 -11.75 -16.25 6.29
C ASN A 2 -11.12 -17.49 6.96
N ARG A 3 -10.64 -17.37 8.21
CA ARG A 3 -9.96 -18.45 8.97
C ARG A 3 -10.81 -19.74 9.09
N ALA A 4 -12.14 -19.60 9.04
CA ALA A 4 -13.10 -20.71 9.01
C ALA A 4 -13.10 -21.51 7.69
N GLN A 5 -12.80 -20.88 6.55
CA GLN A 5 -12.68 -21.57 5.26
C GLN A 5 -11.37 -22.38 5.14
N ARG A 6 -10.32 -22.01 5.88
CA ARG A 6 -9.07 -22.80 5.97
C ARG A 6 -9.22 -24.07 6.81
N ALA A 7 -10.17 -24.11 7.74
CA ALA A 7 -10.40 -25.27 8.60
C ALA A 7 -11.28 -26.35 7.93
N ASN A 8 -12.29 -25.94 7.15
CA ASN A 8 -13.23 -26.88 6.53
C ASN A 8 -12.68 -27.67 5.33
N TYR A 9 -11.49 -27.37 4.81
CA TYR A 9 -10.90 -28.13 3.69
C TYR A 9 -10.12 -29.38 4.15
N ARG A 10 -9.96 -29.60 5.46
CA ARG A 10 -9.16 -30.72 6.01
C ARG A 10 -9.94 -32.01 6.28
N GLU A 11 -11.27 -32.03 6.15
CA GLU A 11 -12.10 -33.19 6.58
C GLU A 11 -12.75 -34.00 5.44
N GLY A 12 -12.47 -33.69 4.17
CA GLY A 12 -12.87 -34.53 3.03
C GLY A 12 -11.65 -34.98 2.24
N ALA A 13 -11.55 -36.27 1.88
CA ALA A 13 -10.47 -36.80 1.04
C ALA A 13 -10.21 -35.89 -0.17
N ALA A 14 -9.11 -35.15 -0.12
CA ALA A 14 -8.85 -34.03 -1.03
C ALA A 14 -8.22 -34.54 -2.33
N VAL A 15 -8.83 -34.16 -3.44
CA VAL A 15 -8.25 -34.31 -4.77
C VAL A 15 -7.22 -33.20 -4.95
N ASP A 16 -6.02 -33.54 -5.40
CA ASP A 16 -4.92 -32.61 -5.61
C ASP A 16 -4.26 -32.86 -6.98
N PHE A 17 -4.49 -31.95 -7.93
CA PHE A 17 -3.89 -31.94 -9.25
C PHE A 17 -2.74 -30.93 -9.30
N ARG A 18 -1.56 -31.41 -9.68
CA ARG A 18 -0.32 -30.64 -9.73
C ARG A 18 0.14 -30.49 -11.17
N LEU A 19 0.22 -29.25 -11.63
CA LEU A 19 0.63 -28.86 -12.98
C LEU A 19 1.80 -27.87 -12.95
N LEU A 20 2.12 -27.26 -11.79
CA LEU A 20 3.25 -26.35 -11.57
C LEU A 20 4.58 -27.10 -11.35
N GLY A 21 4.84 -28.07 -12.23
CA GLY A 21 5.94 -29.02 -12.15
C GLY A 21 5.66 -30.21 -13.07
N ALA A 22 6.05 -31.42 -12.62
CA ALA A 22 5.57 -32.64 -13.25
C ALA A 22 4.05 -32.79 -13.08
N VAL A 23 3.37 -33.36 -14.09
CA VAL A 23 1.93 -33.56 -14.06
C VAL A 23 1.58 -34.76 -13.17
N GLU A 24 0.95 -34.45 -12.04
CA GLU A 24 0.55 -35.42 -11.04
C GLU A 24 -0.91 -35.22 -10.62
N ALA A 25 -1.55 -36.32 -10.26
CA ALA A 25 -2.85 -36.31 -9.60
C ALA A 25 -2.77 -37.16 -8.34
N TRP A 26 -3.36 -36.66 -7.27
CA TRP A 26 -3.35 -37.28 -5.95
C TRP A 26 -4.78 -37.33 -5.40
N PHE A 27 -5.07 -38.40 -4.67
CA PHE A 27 -6.29 -38.53 -3.91
C PHE A 27 -5.98 -39.26 -2.61
N ASP A 28 -6.36 -38.64 -1.48
CA ASP A 28 -6.12 -39.20 -0.15
C ASP A 28 -4.65 -39.63 0.07
N GLN A 29 -3.73 -38.74 -0.28
CA GLN A 29 -2.27 -38.95 -0.24
C GLN A 29 -1.72 -40.07 -1.13
N GLN A 30 -2.55 -40.72 -1.95
CA GLN A 30 -2.12 -41.69 -2.95
C GLN A 30 -2.03 -41.07 -4.34
N ARG A 31 -0.93 -41.34 -5.04
CA ARG A 31 -0.76 -40.92 -6.43
C ARG A 31 -1.66 -41.72 -7.36
N ILE A 32 -2.34 -41.01 -8.27
CA ILE A 32 -3.15 -41.56 -9.35
C ILE A 32 -2.26 -41.69 -10.59
N ASP A 33 -2.20 -42.89 -11.15
CA ASP A 33 -1.53 -43.12 -12.43
C ASP A 33 -2.40 -42.64 -13.59
N LEU A 34 -2.10 -41.43 -14.08
CA LEU A 34 -2.76 -40.81 -15.22
C LEU A 34 -2.31 -41.40 -16.57
N GLY A 35 -1.42 -42.39 -16.58
CA GLY A 35 -1.01 -43.13 -17.76
C GLY A 35 0.16 -42.50 -18.53
N PRO A 36 0.31 -42.83 -19.83
CA PRO A 36 1.43 -42.38 -20.66
C PRO A 36 1.49 -40.86 -20.87
N ARG A 37 2.67 -40.35 -21.28
CA ARG A 37 2.96 -38.92 -21.48
C ARG A 37 1.83 -38.13 -22.16
N LYS A 38 1.33 -38.58 -23.32
CA LYS A 38 0.26 -37.90 -24.07
C LYS A 38 -1.11 -37.92 -23.38
N GLN A 39 -1.39 -38.94 -22.56
CA GLN A 39 -2.63 -39.00 -21.77
C GLN A 39 -2.57 -38.02 -20.59
N ARG A 40 -1.42 -37.93 -19.91
CA ARG A 40 -1.17 -36.95 -18.85
C ARG A 40 -1.19 -35.52 -19.38
N PHE A 41 -0.60 -35.29 -20.56
CA PHE A 41 -0.69 -34.02 -21.27
C PHE A 41 -2.15 -33.61 -21.52
N LEU A 42 -2.97 -34.53 -22.05
CA LEU A 42 -4.38 -34.25 -22.31
C LEU A 42 -5.14 -33.88 -21.03
N PHE A 43 -4.90 -34.62 -19.94
CA PHE A 43 -5.46 -34.30 -18.64
C PHE A 43 -5.03 -32.90 -18.17
N ALA A 44 -3.75 -32.56 -18.31
CA ALA A 44 -3.24 -31.25 -17.92
C ALA A 44 -3.89 -30.10 -18.70
N VAL A 45 -4.09 -30.24 -20.01
CA VAL A 45 -4.80 -29.24 -20.83
C VAL A 45 -6.24 -29.03 -20.32
N LEU A 46 -6.97 -30.11 -20.06
CA LEU A 46 -8.33 -30.02 -19.52
C LEU A 46 -8.36 -29.43 -18.09
N ALA A 47 -7.36 -29.73 -17.26
CA ALA A 47 -7.24 -29.20 -15.90
C ALA A 47 -6.84 -27.72 -15.86
N LEU A 48 -6.02 -27.24 -16.81
CA LEU A 48 -5.73 -25.82 -16.99
C LEU A 48 -6.98 -25.01 -17.38
N GLN A 49 -7.91 -25.65 -18.09
CA GLN A 49 -9.18 -25.08 -18.53
C GLN A 49 -10.36 -25.72 -17.76
N ILE A 50 -10.17 -25.97 -16.46
CA ILE A 50 -11.18 -26.61 -15.62
C ILE A 50 -12.52 -25.87 -15.73
N ASN A 51 -13.61 -26.64 -15.78
CA ASN A 51 -14.98 -26.17 -16.00
C ASN A 51 -15.23 -25.45 -17.34
N GLN A 52 -14.29 -25.50 -18.28
CA GLN A 52 -14.46 -25.04 -19.67
C GLN A 52 -14.44 -26.22 -20.65
N LEU A 53 -15.00 -26.00 -21.83
CA LEU A 53 -14.99 -26.99 -22.92
C LEU A 53 -13.84 -26.70 -23.88
N VAL A 54 -13.04 -27.73 -24.16
CA VAL A 54 -11.91 -27.69 -25.07
C VAL A 54 -12.26 -28.48 -26.34
N PRO A 55 -12.27 -27.84 -27.53
CA PRO A 55 -12.53 -28.52 -28.79
C PRO A 55 -11.51 -29.64 -29.06
N VAL A 56 -11.98 -30.75 -29.65
CA VAL A 56 -11.09 -31.87 -30.01
C VAL A 56 -10.03 -31.44 -31.02
N SER A 57 -10.33 -30.51 -31.94
CA SER A 57 -9.34 -29.92 -32.84
C SER A 57 -8.19 -29.26 -32.09
N GLN A 58 -8.49 -28.42 -31.09
CA GLN A 58 -7.49 -27.78 -30.25
C GLN A 58 -6.66 -28.80 -29.47
N LEU A 59 -7.28 -29.87 -28.96
CA LEU A 59 -6.57 -30.95 -28.26
C LEU A 59 -5.63 -31.72 -29.20
N VAL A 60 -6.01 -31.90 -30.47
CA VAL A 60 -5.16 -32.49 -31.51
C VAL A 60 -3.97 -31.58 -31.80
N ASP A 61 -4.22 -30.29 -32.06
CA ASP A 61 -3.18 -29.31 -32.41
C ASP A 61 -2.14 -29.18 -31.29
N LEU A 62 -2.57 -29.15 -30.03
CA LEU A 62 -1.67 -29.10 -28.87
C LEU A 62 -0.88 -30.40 -28.66
N THR A 63 -1.45 -31.56 -29.00
CA THR A 63 -0.81 -32.87 -28.77
C THR A 63 0.15 -33.25 -29.91
N TRP A 64 -0.09 -32.75 -31.11
CA TRP A 64 0.72 -32.98 -32.31
C TRP A 64 0.90 -31.67 -33.11
N PRO A 65 1.73 -30.72 -32.63
CA PRO A 65 1.84 -29.39 -33.24
C PRO A 65 2.41 -29.37 -34.66
N GLN A 66 3.24 -30.36 -35.03
CA GLN A 66 3.91 -30.40 -36.34
C GLN A 66 3.21 -31.31 -37.36
N SER A 67 2.78 -32.50 -36.94
CA SER A 67 2.20 -33.49 -37.84
C SER A 67 1.23 -34.41 -37.10
N PRO A 68 -0.08 -34.06 -37.07
CA PRO A 68 -1.08 -34.94 -36.49
C PRO A 68 -1.30 -36.18 -37.38
N PRO A 69 -1.34 -37.40 -36.81
CA PRO A 69 -1.67 -38.59 -37.58
C PRO A 69 -3.13 -38.54 -38.05
N ALA A 70 -3.45 -39.26 -39.13
CA ALA A 70 -4.84 -39.35 -39.63
C ALA A 70 -5.84 -39.87 -38.57
N THR A 71 -5.35 -40.62 -37.57
CA THR A 71 -6.15 -41.13 -36.43
C THR A 71 -6.13 -40.23 -35.19
N ALA A 72 -5.61 -39.00 -35.27
CA ALA A 72 -5.40 -38.13 -34.11
C ALA A 72 -6.68 -37.92 -33.28
N THR A 73 -7.80 -37.60 -33.92
CA THR A 73 -9.12 -37.45 -33.29
C THR A 73 -9.53 -38.71 -32.54
N HIS A 74 -9.41 -39.88 -33.18
CA HIS A 74 -9.69 -41.16 -32.55
C HIS A 74 -8.76 -41.42 -31.34
N ALA A 75 -7.48 -41.08 -31.48
CA ALA A 75 -6.49 -41.25 -30.42
C ALA A 75 -6.74 -40.31 -29.22
N ILE A 76 -7.37 -39.14 -29.41
CA ILE A 76 -7.88 -38.31 -28.31
C ILE A 76 -9.05 -39.01 -27.61
N HIS A 77 -10.03 -39.52 -28.36
CA HIS A 77 -11.19 -40.23 -27.79
C HIS A 77 -10.76 -41.44 -26.92
N VAL A 78 -9.81 -42.24 -27.41
CA VAL A 78 -9.26 -43.39 -26.66
C VAL A 78 -8.62 -42.94 -25.35
N ARG A 79 -7.81 -41.88 -25.37
CA ARG A 79 -7.15 -41.35 -24.16
C ARG A 79 -8.14 -40.78 -23.16
N VAL A 80 -9.19 -40.08 -23.60
CA VAL A 80 -10.26 -39.62 -22.71
C VAL A 80 -11.01 -40.79 -22.08
N SER A 81 -11.29 -41.84 -22.86
CA SER A 81 -11.90 -43.07 -22.34
C SER A 81 -11.04 -43.73 -21.25
N GLN A 82 -9.72 -43.80 -21.48
CA GLN A 82 -8.76 -44.31 -20.50
C GLN A 82 -8.68 -43.45 -19.23
N LEU A 83 -8.66 -42.11 -19.36
CA LEU A 83 -8.72 -41.20 -18.23
C LEU A 83 -10.00 -41.39 -17.40
N ARG A 84 -11.16 -41.51 -18.05
CA ARG A 84 -12.43 -41.81 -17.36
C ARG A 84 -12.37 -43.13 -16.61
N ALA A 85 -11.83 -44.18 -17.23
CA ALA A 85 -11.67 -45.48 -16.58
C ALA A 85 -10.73 -45.41 -15.36
N THR A 86 -9.62 -44.67 -15.45
CA THR A 86 -8.71 -44.44 -14.32
C THR A 86 -9.40 -43.73 -13.15
N LEU A 87 -10.17 -42.67 -13.43
CA LEU A 87 -10.90 -41.93 -12.40
C LEU A 87 -12.02 -42.77 -11.76
N ALA A 88 -12.76 -43.53 -12.58
CA ALA A 88 -13.82 -44.43 -12.10
C ALA A 88 -13.29 -45.55 -11.21
N LYS A 89 -12.14 -46.17 -11.56
CA LYS A 89 -11.49 -47.20 -10.72
C LYS A 89 -11.13 -46.72 -9.32
N ARG A 90 -10.93 -45.41 -9.15
CA ARG A 90 -10.60 -44.78 -7.87
C ARG A 90 -11.84 -44.21 -7.13
N GLY A 91 -13.04 -44.43 -7.65
CA GLY A 91 -14.29 -43.92 -7.05
C GLY A 91 -14.44 -42.39 -7.12
N LEU A 92 -13.75 -41.74 -8.07
CA LEU A 92 -13.67 -40.28 -8.14
C LEU A 92 -14.76 -39.62 -8.99
N THR A 93 -15.66 -40.41 -9.56
CA THR A 93 -16.67 -39.97 -10.53
C THR A 93 -17.71 -38.99 -9.99
N GLU A 94 -17.88 -38.91 -8.66
CA GLU A 94 -18.74 -37.90 -8.03
C GLU A 94 -18.03 -36.55 -7.87
N LYS A 95 -16.69 -36.54 -7.75
CA LYS A 95 -15.90 -35.32 -7.51
C LYS A 95 -15.28 -34.76 -8.80
N ILE A 96 -14.97 -35.61 -9.76
CA ILE A 96 -14.28 -35.28 -11.00
C ILE A 96 -14.99 -35.96 -12.16
N GLN A 97 -15.44 -35.17 -13.14
CA GLN A 97 -16.10 -35.68 -14.32
C GLN A 97 -15.47 -35.11 -15.59
N ILE A 98 -15.06 -35.98 -16.51
CA ILE A 98 -14.72 -35.54 -17.87
C ILE A 98 -15.99 -35.60 -18.70
N VAL A 99 -16.58 -34.44 -19.00
CA VAL A 99 -17.81 -34.32 -19.79
C VAL A 99 -17.52 -34.23 -21.28
N THR A 100 -18.44 -34.73 -22.10
CA THR A 100 -18.42 -34.55 -23.57
C THR A 100 -19.62 -33.72 -23.97
N ARG A 101 -19.39 -32.66 -24.76
CA ARG A 101 -20.45 -31.86 -25.37
C ARG A 101 -20.09 -31.59 -26.82
N GLY A 102 -20.83 -32.17 -27.75
CA GLY A 102 -20.48 -32.13 -29.18
C GLY A 102 -19.07 -32.68 -29.43
N ALA A 103 -18.26 -31.94 -30.19
CA ALA A 103 -16.86 -32.25 -30.47
C ALA A 103 -15.88 -31.62 -29.46
N SER A 104 -16.29 -31.49 -28.18
CA SER A 104 -15.49 -30.89 -27.12
C SER A 104 -15.50 -31.71 -25.84
N TYR A 105 -14.42 -31.59 -25.07
CA TYR A 105 -14.25 -32.22 -23.76
C TYR A 105 -14.03 -31.17 -22.67
N GLY A 106 -14.52 -31.41 -21.46
CA GLY A 106 -14.24 -30.54 -20.31
C GLY A 106 -14.03 -31.34 -19.05
N LEU A 107 -13.15 -30.86 -18.16
CA LEU A 107 -12.98 -31.42 -16.81
C LEU A 107 -13.84 -30.62 -15.84
N GLN A 108 -14.83 -31.26 -15.22
CA GLN A 108 -15.68 -30.67 -14.19
C GLN A 108 -15.22 -31.13 -12.82
N ALA A 109 -14.80 -30.17 -12.00
CA ALA A 109 -14.41 -30.35 -10.60
C ALA A 109 -14.30 -28.96 -9.93
N ASP A 110 -14.11 -28.94 -8.61
CA ASP A 110 -13.73 -27.73 -7.88
C ASP A 110 -12.40 -27.18 -8.43
N PRO A 111 -12.32 -25.94 -8.95
CA PRO A 111 -11.06 -25.35 -9.41
C PRO A 111 -9.93 -25.42 -8.38
N MET A 112 -10.26 -25.36 -7.09
CA MET A 112 -9.27 -25.41 -6.02
C MET A 112 -8.59 -26.78 -5.87
N CYS A 113 -9.02 -27.83 -6.59
CA CYS A 113 -8.26 -29.07 -6.68
C CYS A 113 -7.03 -28.94 -7.58
N VAL A 114 -6.92 -27.89 -8.41
CA VAL A 114 -5.78 -27.65 -9.30
C VAL A 114 -4.84 -26.61 -8.68
N ASP A 115 -3.54 -26.89 -8.63
CA ASP A 115 -2.52 -25.99 -8.09
C ASP A 115 -2.43 -24.64 -8.83
N THR A 116 -2.60 -24.60 -10.15
CA THR A 116 -2.59 -23.36 -10.94
C THR A 116 -3.70 -22.38 -10.53
N HIS A 117 -4.88 -22.90 -10.23
CA HIS A 117 -6.02 -22.11 -9.76
C HIS A 117 -5.84 -21.67 -8.30
N ARG A 118 -5.35 -22.57 -7.44
CA ARG A 118 -4.97 -22.21 -6.05
C ARG A 118 -3.89 -21.14 -6.01
N PHE A 119 -2.87 -21.26 -6.85
CA PHE A 119 -1.81 -20.27 -7.01
C PHE A 119 -2.41 -18.89 -7.33
N ARG A 120 -3.24 -18.79 -8.38
CA ARG A 120 -3.91 -17.53 -8.74
C ARG A 120 -4.79 -16.98 -7.60
N ALA A 121 -5.53 -17.85 -6.92
CA ALA A 121 -6.37 -17.45 -5.79
C ALA A 121 -5.55 -16.88 -4.62
N LEU A 122 -4.41 -17.51 -4.29
CA LEU A 122 -3.50 -17.02 -3.25
C LEU A 122 -2.84 -15.70 -3.63
N ILE A 123 -2.41 -15.53 -4.90
CA ILE A 123 -1.86 -14.27 -5.39
C ILE A 123 -2.89 -13.14 -5.26
N ASN A 124 -4.13 -13.38 -5.68
CA ASN A 124 -5.20 -12.37 -5.56
C ASN A 124 -5.49 -12.04 -4.09
N ALA A 125 -5.60 -13.04 -3.23
CA ALA A 125 -5.79 -12.83 -1.80
C ALA A 125 -4.62 -12.05 -1.15
N ALA A 126 -3.38 -12.30 -1.59
CA ALA A 126 -2.20 -11.56 -1.12
C ALA A 126 -2.24 -10.09 -1.53
N ARG A 127 -2.70 -9.79 -2.74
CA ARG A 127 -2.83 -8.41 -3.25
C ARG A 127 -3.86 -7.60 -2.48
N GLU A 128 -4.97 -8.23 -2.09
CA GLU A 128 -6.06 -7.62 -1.31
C GLU A 128 -5.71 -7.36 0.17
N ASP A 129 -4.72 -8.07 0.73
CA ASP A 129 -4.31 -7.84 2.13
C ASP A 129 -3.68 -6.44 2.27
N GLN A 130 -3.71 -5.85 3.45
CA GLN A 130 -2.98 -4.60 3.74
C GLN A 130 -1.79 -4.83 4.68
N ASP A 131 -1.72 -5.98 5.32
CA ASP A 131 -0.61 -6.36 6.19
C ASP A 131 0.50 -7.04 5.36
N ASP A 132 1.61 -6.34 5.15
CA ASP A 132 2.74 -6.88 4.38
C ASP A 132 3.27 -8.21 4.93
N ALA A 133 3.17 -8.48 6.23
CA ALA A 133 3.60 -9.77 6.79
C ALA A 133 2.71 -10.93 6.30
N LYS A 134 1.40 -10.68 6.17
CA LYS A 134 0.44 -11.64 5.60
C LYS A 134 0.58 -11.75 4.09
N LYS A 135 0.89 -10.64 3.41
CA LYS A 135 1.22 -10.65 1.97
C LYS A 135 2.38 -11.59 1.71
N VAL A 136 3.52 -11.37 2.38
CA VAL A 136 4.71 -12.22 2.25
C VAL A 136 4.34 -13.67 2.49
N THR A 137 3.64 -13.99 3.58
CA THR A 137 3.24 -15.36 3.89
C THR A 137 2.44 -15.99 2.74
N SER A 138 1.46 -15.27 2.20
CA SER A 138 0.58 -15.77 1.14
C SER A 138 1.30 -15.89 -0.21
N PHE A 139 2.17 -14.93 -0.56
CA PHE A 139 3.02 -15.00 -1.74
C PHE A 139 3.99 -16.17 -1.66
N ARG A 140 4.67 -16.36 -0.53
CA ARG A 140 5.59 -17.48 -0.32
C ARG A 140 4.87 -18.82 -0.38
N GLU A 141 3.67 -18.93 0.19
CA GLU A 141 2.81 -20.12 0.08
C GLU A 141 2.44 -20.41 -1.38
N ALA A 142 2.07 -19.39 -2.16
CA ALA A 142 1.76 -19.53 -3.58
C ALA A 142 3.00 -19.95 -4.40
N LEU A 143 4.14 -19.30 -4.18
CA LEU A 143 5.38 -19.57 -4.89
C LEU A 143 5.94 -20.95 -4.58
N ALA A 144 5.76 -21.45 -3.35
CA ALA A 144 6.17 -22.79 -2.94
C ALA A 144 5.39 -23.92 -3.66
N MET A 145 4.25 -23.62 -4.30
CA MET A 145 3.54 -24.59 -5.14
C MET A 145 4.32 -24.95 -6.41
N TRP A 146 5.24 -24.09 -6.84
CA TRP A 146 6.06 -24.33 -8.02
C TRP A 146 7.22 -25.27 -7.70
N GLN A 147 7.16 -26.49 -8.22
CA GLN A 147 8.22 -27.50 -8.08
C GLN A 147 9.19 -27.52 -9.26
N GLY A 148 8.91 -26.74 -10.32
CA GLY A 148 9.74 -26.65 -11.51
C GLY A 148 9.05 -25.88 -12.64
N PRO A 149 9.50 -26.04 -13.89
CA PRO A 149 8.74 -25.60 -15.06
C PRO A 149 7.35 -26.28 -15.06
N PRO A 150 6.28 -25.56 -15.44
CA PRO A 150 4.95 -26.16 -15.49
C PRO A 150 4.89 -27.20 -16.61
N LEU A 151 4.17 -28.30 -16.37
CA LEU A 151 4.03 -29.41 -17.31
C LEU A 151 5.35 -30.08 -17.75
N ALA A 152 6.39 -30.02 -16.90
CA ALA A 152 7.77 -30.33 -17.26
C ALA A 152 8.00 -31.71 -17.89
N ASP A 153 7.18 -32.71 -17.55
CA ASP A 153 7.35 -34.10 -17.97
C ASP A 153 6.39 -34.52 -19.10
N VAL A 154 5.49 -33.63 -19.52
CA VAL A 154 4.47 -33.94 -20.53
C VAL A 154 4.55 -33.08 -21.77
N ALA A 155 4.98 -31.83 -21.65
CA ALA A 155 4.97 -30.84 -22.74
C ALA A 155 6.37 -30.39 -23.14
N GLU A 156 6.52 -29.98 -24.40
CA GLU A 156 7.74 -29.33 -24.91
C GLU A 156 7.71 -27.83 -24.58
N PRO A 157 8.87 -27.15 -24.47
CA PRO A 157 8.95 -25.76 -24.06
C PRO A 157 8.02 -24.81 -24.83
N GLU A 158 7.89 -24.94 -26.16
CA GLU A 158 7.03 -24.05 -26.95
C GLU A 158 5.55 -24.16 -26.55
N ILE A 159 5.09 -25.39 -26.28
CA ILE A 159 3.71 -25.65 -25.84
C ILE A 159 3.50 -25.19 -24.40
N VAL A 160 4.51 -25.33 -23.54
CA VAL A 160 4.48 -24.79 -22.19
C VAL A 160 4.34 -23.27 -22.21
N ASP A 161 5.09 -22.58 -23.05
CA ASP A 161 4.99 -21.12 -23.18
C ASP A 161 3.63 -20.69 -23.72
N GLN A 162 3.09 -21.41 -24.71
CA GLN A 162 1.75 -21.16 -25.24
C GLN A 162 0.65 -21.32 -24.18
N LEU A 163 0.70 -22.38 -23.37
CA LEU A 163 -0.35 -22.69 -22.40
C LEU A 163 -0.18 -21.97 -21.05
N CYS A 164 1.06 -21.78 -20.63
CA CYS A 164 1.41 -21.34 -19.29
C CYS A 164 2.23 -20.04 -19.26
N GLY A 165 2.50 -19.38 -20.39
CA GLY A 165 3.30 -18.16 -20.45
C GLY A 165 2.79 -17.05 -19.51
N GLY A 166 1.48 -16.78 -19.52
CA GLY A 166 0.88 -15.82 -18.58
C GLY A 166 0.97 -16.25 -17.11
N LEU A 167 1.01 -17.56 -16.83
CA LEU A 167 1.18 -18.09 -15.48
C LEU A 167 2.63 -17.96 -15.00
N GLN A 168 3.59 -18.20 -15.88
CA GLN A 168 5.02 -17.96 -15.62
C GLN A 168 5.29 -16.46 -15.39
N GLU A 169 4.68 -15.57 -16.18
CA GLU A 169 4.77 -14.13 -15.96
C GLU A 169 4.18 -13.74 -14.59
N THR A 170 3.01 -14.28 -14.26
CA THR A 170 2.37 -14.06 -12.95
C THR A 170 3.28 -14.51 -11.81
N ARG A 171 4.03 -15.61 -11.98
CA ARG A 171 5.03 -16.06 -10.99
C ARG A 171 6.13 -15.02 -10.79
N ILE A 172 6.71 -14.49 -11.85
CA ILE A 172 7.78 -13.48 -11.76
C ILE A 172 7.25 -12.22 -11.06
N VAL A 173 6.08 -11.73 -11.47
CA VAL A 173 5.45 -10.55 -10.85
C VAL A 173 5.12 -10.81 -9.38
N ALA A 174 4.65 -12.01 -9.02
CA ALA A 174 4.41 -12.37 -7.62
C ALA A 174 5.69 -12.40 -6.78
N MET A 175 6.82 -12.80 -7.37
CA MET A 175 8.13 -12.74 -6.71
C MET A 175 8.54 -11.28 -6.47
N GLU A 176 8.40 -10.41 -7.49
CA GLU A 176 8.65 -8.97 -7.36
C GLU A 176 7.77 -8.33 -6.26
N GLU A 177 6.46 -8.60 -6.26
CA GLU A 177 5.53 -8.09 -5.24
C GLU A 177 5.84 -8.61 -3.83
N CYS A 178 6.25 -9.87 -3.71
CA CYS A 178 6.70 -10.45 -2.46
C CYS A 178 7.94 -9.74 -1.93
N LEU A 179 8.93 -9.51 -2.79
CA LEU A 179 10.18 -8.83 -2.44
C LEU A 179 9.96 -7.38 -2.03
N ASP A 180 9.04 -6.65 -2.68
CA ASP A 180 8.64 -5.31 -2.24
C ASP A 180 8.04 -5.34 -0.82
N ALA A 181 7.21 -6.34 -0.52
CA ALA A 181 6.65 -6.50 0.82
C ALA A 181 7.74 -6.82 1.87
N GLU A 182 8.71 -7.68 1.55
CA GLU A 182 9.86 -7.97 2.42
C GLU A 182 10.71 -6.72 2.70
N LEU A 183 10.99 -5.92 1.66
CA LEU A 183 11.74 -4.66 1.78
C LEU A 183 10.98 -3.62 2.62
N ARG A 184 9.65 -3.55 2.52
CA ARG A 184 8.80 -2.70 3.37
C ARG A 184 8.74 -3.18 4.84
N LEU A 185 8.99 -4.46 5.08
CA LEU A 185 9.12 -5.02 6.44
C LEU A 185 10.53 -4.86 7.03
N GLY A 186 11.48 -4.31 6.27
CA GLY A 186 12.86 -4.12 6.73
C GLY A 186 13.74 -5.33 6.62
N ARG A 187 13.34 -6.36 5.88
CA ARG A 187 14.09 -7.61 5.75
C ARG A 187 15.11 -7.54 4.62
N HIS A 188 15.72 -6.38 4.42
CA HIS A 188 16.63 -6.08 3.30
C HIS A 188 17.83 -7.02 3.26
N ALA A 189 18.48 -7.29 4.40
CA ALA A 189 19.64 -8.17 4.44
C ALA A 189 19.32 -9.62 4.04
N VAL A 190 18.12 -10.12 4.39
CA VAL A 190 17.71 -11.51 4.16
C VAL A 190 17.40 -11.77 2.68
N VAL A 191 16.92 -10.76 1.96
CA VAL A 191 16.50 -10.92 0.56
C VAL A 191 17.63 -10.68 -0.47
N ILE A 192 18.82 -10.23 -0.05
CA ILE A 192 19.92 -9.94 -0.98
C ILE A 192 20.35 -11.17 -1.77
N ASP A 193 20.50 -12.33 -1.12
CA ASP A 193 20.95 -13.55 -1.80
C ASP A 193 19.92 -14.01 -2.83
N GLU A 194 18.63 -14.01 -2.44
CA GLU A 194 17.52 -14.33 -3.34
C GLU A 194 17.45 -13.34 -4.52
N LEU A 195 17.51 -12.04 -4.26
CA LEU A 195 17.51 -11.01 -5.30
C LEU A 195 18.70 -11.14 -6.26
N THR A 196 19.87 -11.53 -5.76
CA THR A 196 21.07 -11.73 -6.58
C THR A 196 20.88 -12.88 -7.55
N GLU A 197 20.33 -14.01 -7.09
CA GLU A 197 19.99 -15.15 -7.94
C GLU A 197 18.93 -14.78 -9.00
N LEU A 198 17.90 -14.04 -8.59
CA LEU A 198 16.83 -13.63 -9.51
C LEU A 198 17.28 -12.63 -10.56
N VAL A 199 18.14 -11.68 -10.20
CA VAL A 199 18.74 -10.74 -11.17
C VAL A 199 19.65 -11.48 -12.15
N ALA A 200 20.40 -12.50 -11.70
CA ALA A 200 21.20 -13.32 -12.60
C ALA A 200 20.32 -14.11 -13.58
N ARG A 201 19.17 -14.60 -13.12
CA ARG A 201 18.21 -15.36 -13.95
C ARG A 201 17.38 -14.48 -14.89
N TYR A 202 17.03 -13.27 -14.45
CA TYR A 202 16.16 -12.34 -15.17
C TYR A 202 16.83 -10.96 -15.32
N PRO A 203 17.95 -10.86 -16.06
CA PRO A 203 18.82 -9.68 -16.06
C PRO A 203 18.18 -8.40 -16.62
N TYR A 204 17.07 -8.51 -17.37
CA TYR A 204 16.35 -7.37 -17.96
C TYR A 204 15.13 -6.94 -17.12
N ARG A 205 14.85 -7.58 -15.98
CA ARG A 205 13.78 -7.17 -15.06
C ARG A 205 14.28 -6.02 -14.20
N GLN A 206 14.05 -4.79 -14.68
CA GLN A 206 14.52 -3.56 -14.03
C GLN A 206 13.96 -3.36 -12.61
N ARG A 207 12.77 -3.92 -12.31
CA ARG A 207 12.23 -3.91 -10.95
C ARG A 207 13.04 -4.77 -9.97
N LEU A 208 13.44 -5.98 -10.35
CA LEU A 208 14.32 -6.83 -9.54
C LEU A 208 15.70 -6.17 -9.32
N LEU A 209 16.22 -5.50 -10.34
CA LEU A 209 17.45 -4.69 -10.23
C LEU A 209 17.28 -3.55 -9.21
N ALA A 210 16.19 -2.80 -9.29
CA ALA A 210 15.90 -1.73 -8.34
C ALA A 210 15.74 -2.26 -6.90
N GLN A 211 15.09 -3.42 -6.73
CA GLN A 211 14.94 -4.07 -5.42
C GLN A 211 16.29 -4.51 -4.84
N LEU A 212 17.18 -5.09 -5.66
CA LEU A 212 18.53 -5.46 -5.24
C LEU A 212 19.35 -4.23 -4.85
N MET A 213 19.31 -3.17 -5.66
CA MET A 213 19.96 -1.89 -5.36
C MET A 213 19.47 -1.32 -4.02
N LEU A 214 18.16 -1.29 -3.81
CA LEU A 214 17.55 -0.78 -2.59
C LEU A 214 17.91 -1.63 -1.36
N ALA A 215 17.92 -2.96 -1.49
CA ALA A 215 18.31 -3.87 -0.43
C ALA A 215 19.78 -3.69 -0.01
N LEU A 216 20.68 -3.55 -0.99
CA LEU A 216 22.09 -3.28 -0.78
C LEU A 216 22.31 -1.93 -0.09
N HIS A 217 21.69 -0.85 -0.61
CA HIS A 217 21.76 0.49 -0.03
C HIS A 217 21.32 0.50 1.45
N ARG A 218 20.12 -0.04 1.73
CA ARG A 218 19.57 -0.13 3.10
C ARG A 218 20.39 -1.00 4.05
N SER A 219 21.26 -1.84 3.51
CA SER A 219 22.22 -2.65 4.28
C SER A 219 23.60 -1.97 4.42
N GLY A 220 23.71 -0.68 4.11
CA GLY A 220 24.96 0.09 4.18
C GLY A 220 25.92 -0.16 3.02
N ARG A 221 25.48 -0.83 1.95
CA ARG A 221 26.31 -1.24 0.80
C ARG A 221 26.01 -0.41 -0.44
N ALA A 222 26.01 0.92 -0.30
CA ALA A 222 25.67 1.84 -1.40
C ALA A 222 26.59 1.70 -2.63
N ALA A 223 27.89 1.42 -2.44
CA ALA A 223 28.83 1.19 -3.54
C ALA A 223 28.47 -0.06 -4.37
N ASP A 224 28.03 -1.13 -3.72
CA ASP A 224 27.57 -2.35 -4.39
C ASP A 224 26.27 -2.08 -5.16
N ALA A 225 25.35 -1.31 -4.58
CA ALA A 225 24.11 -0.90 -5.24
C ALA A 225 24.38 -0.12 -6.53
N LEU A 226 25.31 0.85 -6.51
CA LEU A 226 25.70 1.60 -7.70
C LEU A 226 26.43 0.72 -8.73
N SER A 227 27.19 -0.28 -8.28
CA SER A 227 27.83 -1.25 -9.17
C SER A 227 26.81 -2.12 -9.91
N VAL A 228 25.73 -2.54 -9.23
CA VAL A 228 24.60 -3.25 -9.85
C VAL A 228 23.96 -2.40 -10.96
N TYR A 229 23.70 -1.12 -10.68
CA TYR A 229 23.15 -0.21 -11.67
C TYR A 229 24.07 -0.05 -12.90
N GLN A 230 25.36 0.18 -12.68
CA GLN A 230 26.32 0.37 -13.77
C GLN A 230 26.40 -0.87 -14.66
N ALA A 231 26.44 -2.06 -14.06
CA ALA A 231 26.43 -3.32 -14.80
C ALA A 231 25.14 -3.49 -15.61
N ALA A 232 23.98 -3.19 -15.01
CA ALA A 232 22.69 -3.27 -15.68
C ALA A 232 22.58 -2.29 -16.85
N ARG A 233 22.99 -1.03 -16.65
CA ARG A 233 23.00 0.00 -17.69
C ARG A 233 23.89 -0.40 -18.86
N GLN A 234 25.11 -0.87 -18.59
CA GLN A 234 26.02 -1.33 -19.64
C GLN A 234 25.42 -2.48 -20.44
N ARG A 235 24.74 -3.43 -19.76
CA ARG A 235 24.07 -4.55 -20.42
C ARG A 235 22.91 -4.09 -21.31
N LEU A 236 21.99 -3.27 -20.78
CA LEU A 236 20.82 -2.78 -21.51
C LEU A 236 21.21 -1.99 -22.76
N VAL A 237 22.21 -1.11 -22.65
CA VAL A 237 22.69 -0.32 -23.79
C VAL A 237 23.37 -1.21 -24.83
N ARG A 238 24.24 -2.14 -24.41
CA ARG A 238 24.99 -2.99 -25.36
C ARG A 238 24.12 -4.03 -26.06
N GLU A 239 23.19 -4.64 -25.35
CA GLU A 239 22.43 -5.79 -25.86
C GLU A 239 21.09 -5.39 -26.46
N LEU A 240 20.43 -4.35 -25.93
CA LEU A 240 19.09 -3.92 -26.38
C LEU A 240 19.08 -2.52 -26.98
N GLY A 241 20.16 -1.73 -26.86
CA GLY A 241 20.17 -0.32 -27.28
C GLY A 241 19.23 0.57 -26.45
N LEU A 242 18.87 0.14 -25.24
CA LEU A 242 17.94 0.83 -24.36
C LEU A 242 18.65 1.43 -23.16
N ASP A 243 18.21 2.60 -22.73
CA ASP A 243 18.59 3.16 -21.43
C ASP A 243 17.73 2.56 -20.30
N PRO A 244 18.24 2.56 -19.05
CA PRO A 244 17.46 2.23 -17.88
C PRO A 244 16.18 3.08 -17.75
N ASP A 245 15.12 2.47 -17.24
CA ASP A 245 13.83 3.11 -17.05
C ASP A 245 13.89 4.24 -16.01
N PRO A 246 12.88 5.15 -15.97
CA PRO A 246 12.88 6.25 -15.01
C PRO A 246 12.97 5.81 -13.53
N PRO A 247 12.24 4.79 -13.05
CA PRO A 247 12.38 4.31 -11.67
C PRO A 247 13.80 3.89 -11.28
N LEU A 248 14.49 3.13 -12.14
CA LEU A 248 15.84 2.64 -11.87
C LEU A 248 16.86 3.79 -11.84
N ARG A 249 16.72 4.78 -12.74
CA ARG A 249 17.54 6.01 -12.74
C ARG A 249 17.29 6.91 -11.54
N GLN A 250 16.03 7.05 -11.12
CA GLN A 250 15.68 7.83 -9.94
C GLN A 250 16.29 7.22 -8.67
N LEU A 251 16.30 5.89 -8.56
CA LEU A 251 16.94 5.21 -7.44
C LEU A 251 18.47 5.43 -7.43
N GLU A 252 19.14 5.35 -8.57
CA GLU A 252 20.56 5.70 -8.68
C GLU A 252 20.82 7.13 -8.16
N HIS A 253 20.04 8.11 -8.63
CA HIS A 253 20.17 9.50 -8.20
C HIS A 253 19.89 9.70 -6.71
N ALA A 254 18.92 8.97 -6.15
CA ALA A 254 18.60 9.01 -4.73
C ALA A 254 19.74 8.45 -3.87
N ILE A 255 20.35 7.33 -4.29
CA ILE A 255 21.52 6.75 -3.61
C ILE A 255 22.72 7.71 -3.67
N LEU A 256 23.01 8.31 -4.82
CA LEU A 256 24.11 9.27 -4.99
C LEU A 256 23.94 10.53 -4.12
N ARG A 257 22.70 10.93 -3.84
CA ARG A 257 22.37 12.09 -2.99
C ARG A 257 22.22 11.76 -1.51
N ALA A 258 22.36 10.48 -1.13
CA ALA A 258 22.03 9.99 0.19
C ALA A 258 20.62 10.45 0.64
N ASP A 259 19.64 10.31 -0.26
CA ASP A 259 18.26 10.73 -0.01
C ASP A 259 17.61 9.91 1.12
N PRO A 260 17.19 10.51 2.25
CA PRO A 260 16.56 9.79 3.35
C PRO A 260 15.27 9.05 2.95
N ALA A 261 14.62 9.43 1.84
CA ALA A 261 13.38 8.80 1.39
C ALA A 261 13.54 7.33 0.98
N ILE A 262 14.76 6.91 0.60
CA ILE A 262 15.07 5.53 0.23
C ILE A 262 15.57 4.70 1.41
N ASP A 263 15.84 5.33 2.56
CA ASP A 263 16.26 4.62 3.76
C ASP A 263 15.10 3.83 4.39
N PHE A 264 15.43 2.78 5.14
CA PHE A 264 14.44 2.01 5.86
C PHE A 264 14.16 2.67 7.22
N VAL A 265 12.93 3.16 7.40
CA VAL A 265 12.41 3.55 8.70
C VAL A 265 11.57 2.38 9.25
N PRO A 266 11.99 1.70 10.34
CA PRO A 266 11.29 0.55 10.88
C PRO A 266 9.83 0.85 11.18
N ARG A 267 8.90 0.10 10.57
CA ARG A 267 7.45 0.21 10.82
C ARG A 267 7.02 0.04 12.29
N ASN A 268 7.92 -0.32 13.20
CA ASN A 268 7.68 -0.22 14.64
C ASN A 268 7.57 1.24 15.13
N SER A 269 7.82 2.24 14.29
CA SER A 269 7.51 3.66 14.54
C SER A 269 6.29 4.19 13.75
N ILE A 270 5.58 3.33 13.01
CA ILE A 270 4.30 3.67 12.36
C ILE A 270 3.21 2.79 13.01
N PRO A 271 2.34 3.34 13.87
CA PRO A 271 1.25 2.55 14.43
C PRO A 271 0.40 2.01 13.28
N LYS A 272 0.24 0.68 13.24
CA LYS A 272 -0.83 -0.01 12.48
C LYS A 272 -2.10 0.84 12.58
N GLN A 273 -2.76 1.09 11.44
CA GLN A 273 -4.10 1.68 11.38
C GLN A 273 -4.94 1.13 12.54
N ARG A 274 -5.07 1.92 13.61
CA ARG A 274 -5.95 1.56 14.72
C ARG A 274 -7.34 1.59 14.11
N LYS A 275 -8.03 0.45 14.14
CA LYS A 275 -9.50 0.45 14.15
C LYS A 275 -9.90 1.43 15.25
N ALA A 276 -10.61 2.48 14.88
CA ALA A 276 -11.06 3.52 15.79
C ALA A 276 -12.07 2.91 16.77
N ASN A 277 -11.57 2.46 17.93
CA ASN A 277 -12.38 1.96 19.05
C ASN A 277 -12.32 2.92 20.26
N GLY A 278 -11.85 4.16 20.06
CA GLY A 278 -11.87 5.22 21.07
C GLY A 278 -12.91 6.29 20.71
N PRO A 279 -13.34 7.13 21.67
CA PRO A 279 -14.22 8.26 21.37
C PRO A 279 -13.56 9.19 20.33
N PRO A 280 -14.37 9.85 19.48
CA PRO A 280 -13.87 10.80 18.50
C PRO A 280 -13.15 11.98 19.18
N ALA A 281 -12.10 12.46 18.53
CA ALA A 281 -11.31 13.58 19.03
C ALA A 281 -11.94 14.94 18.66
N VAL A 282 -12.65 15.02 17.54
CA VAL A 282 -13.44 16.20 17.15
C VAL A 282 -14.78 15.73 16.62
N GLU A 283 -15.85 16.34 17.09
CA GLU A 283 -17.19 16.16 16.53
C GLU A 283 -17.82 17.53 16.31
N THR A 284 -18.37 17.76 15.13
CA THR A 284 -19.09 18.98 14.80
C THR A 284 -20.50 18.64 14.36
N PHE A 285 -21.48 19.42 14.83
CA PHE A 285 -22.89 19.23 14.50
C PHE A 285 -23.48 20.59 14.12
N GLY A 286 -23.81 20.72 12.84
CA GLY A 286 -24.43 21.88 12.22
C GLY A 286 -23.74 23.20 12.46
N LEU A 287 -22.40 23.23 12.34
CA LEU A 287 -21.64 24.45 12.56
C LEU A 287 -21.92 25.46 11.45
N THR A 288 -22.61 26.54 11.81
CA THR A 288 -22.90 27.66 10.93
C THR A 288 -22.28 28.93 11.50
N LYS A 289 -21.65 29.73 10.61
CA LYS A 289 -21.09 31.04 10.96
C LYS A 289 -21.62 32.11 10.02
N ARG A 290 -22.22 33.15 10.59
CA ARG A 290 -22.77 34.31 9.88
C ARG A 290 -22.09 35.60 10.34
N TYR A 291 -21.88 36.51 9.40
CA TYR A 291 -21.47 37.89 9.64
C TYR A 291 -22.54 38.81 9.03
N GLY A 292 -23.43 39.34 9.87
CA GLY A 292 -24.62 40.05 9.40
C GLY A 292 -25.49 39.17 8.49
N SER A 293 -25.71 39.61 7.25
CA SER A 293 -26.47 38.87 6.24
C SER A 293 -25.66 37.78 5.53
N ARG A 294 -24.32 37.80 5.60
CA ARG A 294 -23.47 36.85 4.88
C ARG A 294 -23.23 35.58 5.69
N ILE A 295 -23.58 34.43 5.13
CA ILE A 295 -23.24 33.10 5.66
C ILE A 295 -21.84 32.73 5.14
N VAL A 296 -20.93 32.37 6.05
CA VAL A 296 -19.54 31.99 5.73
C VAL A 296 -19.30 30.50 5.90
N LEU A 297 -20.04 29.88 6.83
CA LEU A 297 -20.13 28.42 6.96
C LEU A 297 -21.58 28.07 7.19
N ASP A 298 -22.05 27.00 6.54
CA ASP A 298 -23.42 26.52 6.65
C ASP A 298 -23.43 25.00 6.91
N ASP A 299 -24.00 24.61 8.05
CA ASP A 299 -24.26 23.22 8.45
C ASP A 299 -23.06 22.26 8.39
N VAL A 300 -21.87 22.72 8.82
CA VAL A 300 -20.65 21.90 8.76
C VAL A 300 -20.65 20.83 9.86
N SER A 301 -20.88 19.58 9.47
CA SER A 301 -20.92 18.41 10.37
C SER A 301 -19.91 17.34 9.95
N PHE A 302 -18.96 17.00 10.82
CA PHE A 302 -18.02 15.91 10.60
C PHE A 302 -17.46 15.36 11.93
N THR A 303 -16.86 14.17 11.85
CA THR A 303 -16.25 13.50 12.98
C THR A 303 -14.82 13.09 12.66
N ALA A 304 -13.85 13.58 13.44
CA ALA A 304 -12.45 13.19 13.33
C ALA A 304 -12.07 12.21 14.44
N GLN A 305 -11.55 11.05 14.05
CA GLN A 305 -11.13 10.01 14.98
C GLN A 305 -9.79 10.35 15.66
N THR A 306 -9.59 9.81 16.86
CA THR A 306 -8.36 10.02 17.63
C THR A 306 -7.13 9.52 16.85
N GLY A 307 -6.10 10.35 16.72
CA GLY A 307 -4.85 10.04 16.02
C GLY A 307 -4.93 9.99 14.49
N ARG A 308 -6.01 10.54 13.91
CA ARG A 308 -6.18 10.66 12.45
C ARG A 308 -5.93 12.10 11.97
N ILE A 309 -5.61 12.22 10.69
CA ILE A 309 -5.39 13.50 10.01
C ILE A 309 -6.56 13.76 9.07
N VAL A 310 -7.27 14.87 9.30
CA VAL A 310 -8.36 15.34 8.46
C VAL A 310 -7.92 16.57 7.67
N GLY A 311 -7.97 16.48 6.34
CA GLY A 311 -7.74 17.60 5.44
C GLY A 311 -9.00 18.42 5.21
N LEU A 312 -8.93 19.73 5.36
CA LEU A 312 -9.94 20.69 4.91
C LEU A 312 -9.49 21.23 3.55
N VAL A 313 -10.22 20.92 2.49
CA VAL A 313 -9.86 21.27 1.11
C VAL A 313 -10.93 22.12 0.49
N GLY A 314 -10.54 23.08 -0.34
CA GLY A 314 -11.47 23.88 -1.12
C GLY A 314 -10.80 25.13 -1.69
N PRO A 315 -11.48 25.90 -2.55
CA PRO A 315 -10.95 27.15 -3.08
C PRO A 315 -10.67 28.19 -1.99
N THR A 316 -9.88 29.22 -2.32
CA THR A 316 -9.70 30.38 -1.44
C THR A 316 -11.07 31.01 -1.12
N GLY A 317 -11.34 31.24 0.16
CA GLY A 317 -12.63 31.77 0.61
C GLY A 317 -13.73 30.73 0.85
N SER A 318 -13.45 29.43 0.72
CA SER A 318 -14.41 28.35 1.02
C SER A 318 -14.73 28.16 2.50
N GLY A 319 -14.08 28.89 3.40
CA GLY A 319 -14.36 28.86 4.85
C GLY A 319 -13.44 27.97 5.71
N LYS A 320 -12.41 27.33 5.14
CA LYS A 320 -11.44 26.48 5.87
C LYS A 320 -10.84 27.16 7.12
N THR A 321 -10.29 28.36 6.96
CA THR A 321 -9.75 29.17 8.06
C THR A 321 -10.82 29.52 9.10
N THR A 322 -12.07 29.72 8.67
CA THR A 322 -13.20 29.97 9.59
C THR A 322 -13.48 28.72 10.44
N VAL A 323 -13.44 27.51 9.85
CA VAL A 323 -13.58 26.25 10.60
C VAL A 323 -12.48 26.14 11.67
N ILE A 324 -11.21 26.37 11.29
CA ILE A 324 -10.10 26.33 12.23
C ILE A 324 -10.26 27.37 13.36
N ARG A 325 -10.72 28.58 13.04
CA ARG A 325 -10.99 29.63 14.03
C ARG A 325 -12.15 29.29 14.98
N LEU A 326 -13.18 28.59 14.51
CA LEU A 326 -14.26 28.07 15.35
C LEU A 326 -13.71 27.00 16.31
N LEU A 327 -13.02 25.98 15.78
CA LEU A 327 -12.48 24.87 16.57
C LEU A 327 -11.40 25.30 17.57
N SER A 328 -10.64 26.36 17.26
CA SER A 328 -9.67 26.97 18.18
C SER A 328 -10.29 27.90 19.22
N THR A 329 -11.61 28.08 19.23
CA THR A 329 -12.36 29.01 20.10
C THR A 329 -12.05 30.49 19.87
N LEU A 330 -11.37 30.84 18.78
CA LEU A 330 -11.11 32.24 18.38
C LEU A 330 -12.37 32.94 17.86
N LEU A 331 -13.32 32.15 17.34
CA LEU A 331 -14.64 32.62 16.93
C LEU A 331 -15.72 31.73 17.55
N PRO A 332 -16.82 32.30 18.07
CA PRO A 332 -17.99 31.52 18.43
C PRO A 332 -18.81 31.15 17.19
N PRO A 333 -19.44 29.95 17.13
CA PRO A 333 -20.41 29.62 16.10
C PRO A 333 -21.64 30.52 16.22
N THR A 334 -22.35 30.74 15.10
CA THR A 334 -23.67 31.40 15.12
C THR A 334 -24.75 30.41 15.51
N SER A 335 -24.65 29.17 15.04
CA SER A 335 -25.46 28.03 15.45
C SER A 335 -24.65 26.73 15.31
N GLY A 336 -25.15 25.66 15.92
CA GLY A 336 -24.45 24.37 16.01
C GLY A 336 -23.56 24.25 17.26
N HIS A 337 -23.03 23.06 17.47
CA HIS A 337 -22.12 22.76 18.58
C HIS A 337 -21.00 21.84 18.14
N PHE A 338 -19.92 21.81 18.92
CA PHE A 338 -18.80 20.90 18.67
C PHE A 338 -18.15 20.45 19.96
N THR A 339 -17.49 19.31 19.92
CA THR A 339 -16.69 18.74 21.01
C THR A 339 -15.25 18.54 20.55
N ILE A 340 -14.29 18.75 21.45
CA ILE A 340 -12.88 18.45 21.23
C ILE A 340 -12.36 17.62 22.41
N ALA A 341 -11.93 16.39 22.14
CA ALA A 341 -11.46 15.43 23.13
C ALA A 341 -12.41 15.36 24.36
N GLY A 342 -13.71 15.26 24.07
CA GLY A 342 -14.81 15.20 25.04
C GLY A 342 -15.24 16.53 25.65
N VAL A 343 -14.56 17.64 25.37
CA VAL A 343 -14.89 18.97 25.92
C VAL A 343 -15.83 19.72 24.97
N PRO A 344 -17.04 20.13 25.41
CA PRO A 344 -17.97 20.86 24.56
C PRO A 344 -17.53 22.32 24.33
N SER A 345 -17.98 22.91 23.22
CA SER A 345 -17.70 24.31 22.84
C SER A 345 -18.17 25.36 23.86
N SER A 346 -19.05 24.99 24.79
CA SER A 346 -19.47 25.83 25.93
C SER A 346 -18.38 26.02 26.99
N ARG A 347 -17.27 25.25 26.95
CA ARG A 347 -16.13 25.35 27.88
C ARG A 347 -14.83 25.73 27.17
N PRO A 348 -14.74 26.93 26.58
CA PRO A 348 -13.62 27.29 25.70
C PRO A 348 -12.26 27.36 26.42
N ALA A 349 -12.23 27.67 27.73
CA ALA A 349 -10.98 27.70 28.50
C ALA A 349 -10.36 26.30 28.66
N GLU A 350 -11.18 25.28 28.97
CA GLU A 350 -10.75 23.89 29.08
C GLU A 350 -10.30 23.34 27.72
N MET A 351 -11.04 23.69 26.66
CA MET A 351 -10.74 23.29 25.29
C MET A 351 -9.38 23.82 24.80
N ARG A 352 -9.03 25.09 25.10
CA ARG A 352 -7.74 25.66 24.70
C ARG A 352 -6.53 24.95 25.29
N ASN A 353 -6.67 24.25 26.42
CA ASN A 353 -5.59 23.43 26.99
C ASN A 353 -5.40 22.10 26.25
N LYS A 354 -6.34 21.71 25.39
CA LYS A 354 -6.31 20.47 24.61
C LYS A 354 -5.99 20.70 23.13
N VAL A 355 -5.92 21.97 22.69
CA VAL A 355 -5.80 22.35 21.28
C VAL A 355 -4.51 23.12 21.01
N GLY A 356 -3.69 22.58 20.12
CA GLY A 356 -2.57 23.29 19.51
C GLY A 356 -3.01 23.98 18.23
N VAL A 357 -2.54 25.21 17.98
CA VAL A 357 -2.92 25.97 16.79
C VAL A 357 -1.70 26.55 16.08
N LEU A 358 -1.57 26.23 14.80
CA LEU A 358 -0.75 26.95 13.84
C LEU A 358 -1.69 27.78 12.96
N SER A 359 -1.61 29.11 13.07
CA SER A 359 -2.38 30.04 12.23
C SER A 359 -1.62 30.36 10.94
N ALA A 360 -2.34 30.62 9.84
CA ALA A 360 -1.73 31.03 8.57
C ALA A 360 -0.79 32.24 8.72
N GLU A 361 -1.16 33.20 9.57
CA GLU A 361 -0.39 34.42 9.88
C GLU A 361 0.64 34.26 11.00
N ALA A 362 1.15 33.05 11.28
CA ALA A 362 2.08 32.83 12.38
C ALA A 362 3.28 33.81 12.34
N ARG A 363 3.27 34.81 13.24
CA ARG A 363 4.33 35.81 13.36
C ARG A 363 5.37 35.35 14.38
N CYS A 364 6.62 35.56 14.02
CA CYS A 364 7.80 35.24 14.80
C CYS A 364 8.27 36.47 15.61
N PRO A 365 8.40 36.40 16.95
CA PRO A 365 8.87 37.54 17.73
C PRO A 365 10.38 37.76 17.54
N GLY A 366 10.79 38.89 16.96
CA GLY A 366 12.18 39.08 16.50
C GLY A 366 13.27 39.17 17.58
N ARG A 367 12.93 39.40 18.86
CA ARG A 367 13.93 39.64 19.94
C ARG A 367 14.28 38.42 20.79
N GLN A 368 13.51 37.33 20.68
CA GLN A 368 13.73 36.09 21.44
C GLN A 368 14.49 35.08 20.58
N THR A 369 15.19 34.14 21.22
CA THR A 369 15.69 32.92 20.56
C THR A 369 14.60 31.86 20.46
N GLY A 370 14.76 30.87 19.57
CA GLY A 370 13.82 29.75 19.44
C GLY A 370 13.62 29.01 20.77
N LEU A 371 14.72 28.77 21.51
CA LEU A 371 14.68 28.10 22.81
C LEU A 371 13.93 28.91 23.87
N GLU A 372 14.20 30.22 23.98
CA GLU A 372 13.50 31.10 24.91
C GLU A 372 12.00 31.17 24.60
N HIS A 373 11.65 31.25 23.32
CA HIS A 373 10.27 31.35 22.87
C HIS A 373 9.46 30.11 23.25
N LEU A 374 9.97 28.91 22.93
CA LEU A 374 9.28 27.67 23.29
C LEU A 374 9.27 27.43 24.80
N THR A 375 10.36 27.78 25.51
CA THR A 375 10.41 27.69 26.98
C THR A 375 9.35 28.59 27.62
N TYR A 376 9.17 29.81 27.10
CA TYR A 376 8.14 30.73 27.55
C TYR A 376 6.73 30.13 27.37
N HIS A 377 6.44 29.60 26.17
CA HIS A 377 5.15 28.98 25.91
C HIS A 377 4.90 27.72 26.74
N ALA A 378 5.91 26.86 26.94
CA ALA A 378 5.83 25.70 27.83
C ALA A 378 5.45 26.11 29.26
N ARG A 379 6.04 27.20 29.78
CA ARG A 379 5.71 27.73 31.12
C ARG A 379 4.29 28.27 31.22
N LEU A 380 3.75 28.86 30.16
CA LEU A 380 2.34 29.31 30.14
C LEU A 380 1.36 28.14 30.27
N PHE A 381 1.74 26.96 29.80
CA PHE A 381 0.97 25.71 29.97
C PHE A 381 1.32 24.95 31.26
N GLY A 382 2.06 25.58 32.19
CA GLY A 382 2.29 25.04 33.53
C GLY A 382 3.51 24.14 33.71
N LEU A 383 4.39 24.02 32.70
CA LEU A 383 5.63 23.24 32.86
C LEU A 383 6.61 23.97 33.80
N SER A 384 7.31 23.20 34.63
CA SER A 384 8.41 23.71 35.46
C SER A 384 9.53 24.27 34.58
N LYS A 385 10.33 25.22 35.09
CA LYS A 385 11.41 25.81 34.28
C LYS A 385 12.37 24.75 33.69
N PRO A 386 12.84 23.72 34.44
CA PRO A 386 13.66 22.66 33.85
C PRO A 386 12.91 21.86 32.77
N GLY A 387 11.65 21.46 33.04
CA GLY A 387 10.84 20.71 32.08
C GLY A 387 10.49 21.49 30.83
N ALA A 388 10.32 22.81 30.94
CA ALA A 388 10.06 23.72 29.83
C ALA A 388 11.27 23.84 28.89
N VAL A 389 12.49 23.97 29.43
CA VAL A 389 13.72 24.03 28.63
C VAL A 389 13.95 22.69 27.92
N ASP A 390 13.76 21.58 28.62
CA ASP A 390 13.91 20.24 28.09
C ASP A 390 12.87 19.93 26.99
N ALA A 391 11.61 20.29 27.19
CA ALA A 391 10.57 20.19 26.15
C ALA A 391 10.87 21.08 24.94
N ALA A 392 11.34 22.31 25.15
CA ALA A 392 11.72 23.23 24.10
C ALA A 392 12.87 22.68 23.25
N GLY A 393 13.93 22.16 23.88
CA GLY A 393 15.07 21.55 23.18
C GLY A 393 14.66 20.35 22.33
N ARG A 394 13.86 19.42 22.89
CA ARG A 394 13.32 18.28 22.12
C ARG A 394 12.48 18.70 20.94
N LEU A 395 11.64 19.74 21.09
CA LEU A 395 10.78 20.21 20.02
C LEU A 395 11.56 20.92 18.92
N LEU A 396 12.58 21.71 19.27
CA LEU A 396 13.48 22.32 18.29
C LEU A 396 14.22 21.25 17.49
N ALA A 397 14.74 20.21 18.14
CA ALA A 397 15.35 19.08 17.45
C ALA A 397 14.34 18.35 16.54
N ALA A 398 13.12 18.12 17.01
CA ALA A 398 12.08 17.47 16.21
C ALA A 398 11.73 18.25 14.93
N VAL A 399 11.69 19.58 15.01
CA VAL A 399 11.50 20.43 13.81
C VAL A 399 12.81 20.77 13.09
N GLY A 400 13.93 20.16 13.53
CA GLY A 400 15.33 20.42 13.18
C GLY A 400 15.69 21.89 13.02
N LEU A 401 15.53 22.59 14.14
CA LEU A 401 16.03 23.94 14.43
C LEU A 401 17.01 23.91 15.63
N ASP A 402 17.55 22.75 15.96
CA ASP A 402 18.50 22.53 17.06
C ASP A 402 19.78 23.36 16.91
N GLU A 403 20.37 23.38 15.71
CA GLU A 403 21.55 24.24 15.42
C GLU A 403 21.23 25.74 15.52
N HIS A 404 19.96 26.11 15.41
CA HIS A 404 19.48 27.49 15.45
C HIS A 404 18.78 27.83 16.78
N ALA A 405 18.86 26.96 17.79
CA ALA A 405 18.12 27.10 19.04
C ALA A 405 18.44 28.38 19.80
N SER A 406 19.71 28.81 19.75
CA SER A 406 20.23 30.04 20.37
C SER A 406 20.26 31.24 19.42
N THR A 407 19.90 31.06 18.14
CA THR A 407 19.80 32.14 17.16
C THR A 407 18.54 32.95 17.40
N ARG A 408 18.62 34.27 17.22
CA ARG A 408 17.45 35.15 17.38
C ARG A 408 16.44 34.84 16.29
N ILE A 409 15.17 34.77 16.66
CA ILE A 409 14.05 34.51 15.74
C ILE A 409 13.95 35.59 14.65
N GLY A 410 14.44 36.81 14.89
CA GLY A 410 14.52 37.84 13.86
C GLY A 410 15.42 37.49 12.67
N GLU A 411 16.32 36.50 12.83
CA GLU A 411 17.21 35.99 11.79
C GLU A 411 16.68 34.70 11.14
N TYR A 412 15.52 34.19 11.59
CA TYR A 412 14.93 32.98 11.02
C TYR A 412 14.36 33.26 9.63
N THR A 413 14.53 32.29 8.73
CA THR A 413 13.81 32.31 7.46
C THR A 413 12.30 32.14 7.67
N PRO A 414 11.45 32.56 6.72
CA PRO A 414 10.00 32.32 6.82
C PRO A 414 9.65 30.85 7.05
N ALA A 415 10.40 29.92 6.45
CA ALA A 415 10.23 28.49 6.66
C ALA A 415 10.56 28.07 8.10
N MET A 416 11.72 28.50 8.64
CA MET A 416 12.09 28.24 10.04
C MET A 416 11.04 28.78 11.01
N CYS A 417 10.47 29.95 10.71
CA CYS A 417 9.37 30.52 11.48
C CYS A 417 8.11 29.66 11.49
N ARG A 418 7.77 29.04 10.36
CA ARG A 418 6.63 28.12 10.28
C ARG A 418 6.88 26.82 11.06
N PHE A 419 8.08 26.27 11.00
CA PHE A 419 8.49 25.13 11.83
C PHE A 419 8.50 25.46 13.33
N LEU A 420 8.98 26.65 13.72
CA LEU A 420 8.91 27.12 15.10
C LEU A 420 7.45 27.30 15.56
N ALA A 421 6.57 27.79 14.70
CA ALA A 421 5.14 27.92 15.00
C ALA A 421 4.47 26.55 15.22
N LEU A 422 4.86 25.53 14.44
CA LEU A 422 4.45 24.15 14.69
C LEU A 422 4.96 23.64 16.04
N ALA A 423 6.24 23.81 16.33
CA ALA A 423 6.83 23.42 17.62
C ALA A 423 6.10 24.08 18.81
N ARG A 424 5.75 25.37 18.68
CA ARG A 424 4.96 26.12 19.68
C ARG A 424 3.57 25.51 19.87
N ALA A 425 2.89 25.12 18.80
CA ALA A 425 1.58 24.48 18.89
C ALA A 425 1.64 23.12 19.61
N LEU A 426 2.77 22.43 19.54
CA LEU A 426 3.00 21.10 20.13
C LEU A 426 3.51 21.13 21.58
N VAL A 427 3.86 22.31 22.11
CA VAL A 427 4.62 22.44 23.37
C VAL A 427 3.94 21.81 24.57
N HIS A 428 2.61 21.87 24.61
CA HIS A 428 1.78 21.39 25.71
C HIS A 428 1.15 20.02 25.43
N GLN A 429 1.62 19.32 24.40
CA GLN A 429 1.14 17.99 24.01
C GLN A 429 -0.39 17.96 23.78
N PRO A 430 -0.90 18.74 22.82
CA PRO A 430 -2.33 18.83 22.57
C PRO A 430 -2.93 17.49 22.14
N ALA A 431 -4.20 17.28 22.50
CA ALA A 431 -4.99 16.16 22.00
C ALA A 431 -5.39 16.39 20.53
N VAL A 432 -5.62 17.66 20.15
CA VAL A 432 -5.98 18.05 18.78
C VAL A 432 -5.07 19.18 18.30
N LEU A 433 -4.53 19.04 17.09
CA LEU A 433 -3.69 20.03 16.43
C LEU A 433 -4.43 20.61 15.23
N LEU A 434 -4.61 21.92 15.22
CA LEU A 434 -5.25 22.66 14.13
C LEU A 434 -4.19 23.43 13.35
N LEU A 435 -4.06 23.14 12.05
CA LEU A 435 -3.04 23.70 11.17
C LEU A 435 -3.71 24.45 10.02
N ASP A 436 -3.55 25.76 9.99
CA ASP A 436 -4.09 26.61 8.94
C ASP A 436 -3.02 26.92 7.89
N GLU A 437 -3.14 26.31 6.72
CA GLU A 437 -2.19 26.39 5.59
C GLU A 437 -0.71 26.22 6.01
N PRO A 438 -0.33 25.12 6.69
CA PRO A 438 1.02 24.96 7.24
C PRO A 438 2.11 24.79 6.17
N THR A 439 1.73 24.50 4.93
CA THR A 439 2.63 24.31 3.78
C THR A 439 2.77 25.58 2.93
N SER A 440 1.94 26.60 3.19
CA SER A 440 1.90 27.82 2.38
C SER A 440 3.23 28.59 2.43
N GLY A 441 3.74 28.94 1.26
CA GLY A 441 5.01 29.67 1.09
C GLY A 441 6.27 28.87 1.42
N LEU A 442 6.17 27.54 1.58
CA LEU A 442 7.32 26.65 1.69
C LEU A 442 7.77 26.17 0.30
N ASP A 443 9.07 25.94 0.14
CA ASP A 443 9.57 25.20 -1.02
C ASP A 443 9.14 23.71 -0.96
N PRO A 444 9.26 22.94 -2.06
CA PRO A 444 8.82 21.55 -2.08
C PRO A 444 9.50 20.61 -1.07
N ALA A 445 10.74 20.89 -0.65
CA ALA A 445 11.44 20.07 0.34
C ALA A 445 10.94 20.38 1.76
N ALA A 446 10.80 21.66 2.09
CA ALA A 446 10.24 22.12 3.36
C ALA A 446 8.75 21.74 3.51
N ASN A 447 7.97 21.76 2.42
CA ASN A 447 6.59 21.28 2.41
C ASN A 447 6.53 19.79 2.82
N ARG A 448 7.25 18.92 2.10
CA ARG A 448 7.28 17.48 2.44
C ARG A 448 7.70 17.22 3.88
N ARG A 449 8.76 17.90 4.34
CA ARG A 449 9.21 17.82 5.73
C ARG A 449 8.13 18.26 6.73
N MET A 450 7.40 19.34 6.45
CA MET A 450 6.27 19.79 7.29
C MET A 450 5.19 18.71 7.37
N LEU A 451 4.78 18.14 6.22
CA LEU A 451 3.75 17.10 6.18
C LEU A 451 4.20 15.81 6.87
N ASP A 452 5.47 15.43 6.74
CA ASP A 452 6.02 14.25 7.41
C ASP A 452 6.05 14.44 8.94
N LEU A 453 6.45 15.63 9.43
CA LEU A 453 6.36 15.95 10.85
C LEU A 453 4.92 15.92 11.37
N VAL A 454 3.96 16.36 10.57
CA VAL A 454 2.54 16.30 10.93
C VAL A 454 2.07 14.85 11.05
N ARG A 455 2.50 13.96 10.14
CA ARG A 455 2.24 12.51 10.26
C ARG A 455 2.88 11.92 11.50
N ASP A 456 4.13 12.25 11.77
CA ASP A 456 4.87 11.74 12.93
C ASP A 456 4.21 12.17 14.24
N VAL A 457 3.73 13.41 14.31
CA VAL A 457 2.96 13.91 15.47
C VAL A 457 1.67 13.11 15.65
N ALA A 458 0.90 12.91 14.57
CA ALA A 458 -0.35 12.16 14.65
C ALA A 458 -0.12 10.70 15.06
N ALA A 459 0.90 10.08 14.49
CA ALA A 459 1.27 8.68 14.71
C ALA A 459 1.88 8.44 16.10
N ALA A 460 2.95 9.15 16.46
CA ALA A 460 3.73 8.89 17.67
C ALA A 460 3.03 9.37 18.94
N ARG A 461 2.25 10.46 18.86
CA ARG A 461 1.59 11.07 20.03
C ARG A 461 0.10 10.75 20.11
N GLY A 462 -0.48 10.17 19.06
CA GLY A 462 -1.93 9.95 18.96
C GLY A 462 -2.74 11.23 18.89
N THR A 463 -2.10 12.36 18.56
CA THR A 463 -2.75 13.67 18.40
C THR A 463 -3.57 13.67 17.11
N THR A 464 -4.85 14.05 17.18
CA THR A 464 -5.66 14.24 15.96
C THR A 464 -5.27 15.54 15.29
N VAL A 465 -5.13 15.55 13.97
CA VAL A 465 -4.74 16.74 13.22
C VAL A 465 -5.87 17.16 12.28
N ILE A 466 -6.16 18.45 12.26
CA ILE A 466 -6.99 19.09 11.23
C ILE A 466 -6.11 20.07 10.46
N LEU A 467 -5.92 19.82 9.18
CA LEU A 467 -5.04 20.54 8.27
C LEU A 467 -5.89 21.25 7.22
N SER A 468 -5.77 22.56 7.04
CA SER A 468 -6.27 23.21 5.82
C SER A 468 -5.20 23.24 4.73
N SER A 469 -5.57 22.86 3.51
CA SER A 469 -4.75 23.06 2.31
C SER A 469 -5.63 23.42 1.11
N ASN A 470 -5.04 24.13 0.15
CA ASN A 470 -5.63 24.39 -1.16
C ASN A 470 -5.10 23.43 -2.24
N ASP A 471 -4.09 22.61 -1.90
CA ASP A 471 -3.49 21.63 -2.80
C ASP A 471 -3.95 20.22 -2.42
N MET A 472 -4.49 19.49 -3.40
CA MET A 472 -4.90 18.11 -3.21
C MET A 472 -3.69 17.19 -2.98
N THR A 473 -2.52 17.54 -3.50
CA THR A 473 -1.28 16.77 -3.33
C THR A 473 -0.88 16.68 -1.85
N ASP A 474 -0.97 17.80 -1.11
CA ASP A 474 -0.67 17.83 0.33
C ASP A 474 -1.61 16.87 1.11
N VAL A 475 -2.87 16.82 0.69
CA VAL A 475 -3.93 16.02 1.32
C VAL A 475 -3.76 14.55 1.01
N GLU A 476 -3.48 14.21 -0.25
CA GLU A 476 -3.16 12.85 -0.66
C GLU A 476 -1.93 12.32 0.05
N GLN A 477 -0.91 13.18 0.24
CA GLN A 477 0.28 12.79 0.96
C GLN A 477 -0.07 12.54 2.43
N ALA A 478 -0.72 13.48 3.13
CA ALA A 478 -0.77 13.52 4.60
C ALA A 478 -2.06 13.06 5.28
N CYS A 479 -3.22 13.12 4.62
CA CYS A 479 -4.51 12.98 5.28
C CYS A 479 -5.08 11.56 5.18
N ASP A 480 -5.79 11.13 6.24
CA ASP A 480 -6.60 9.90 6.22
C ASP A 480 -7.98 10.15 5.60
N GLN A 481 -8.55 11.32 5.91
CA GLN A 481 -9.88 11.75 5.49
C GLN A 481 -9.82 13.19 4.99
N VAL A 482 -10.78 13.55 4.14
CA VAL A 482 -10.87 14.91 3.61
C VAL A 482 -12.30 15.41 3.68
N LEU A 483 -12.44 16.66 4.13
CA LEU A 483 -13.65 17.47 4.05
C LEU A 483 -13.46 18.51 2.94
N ILE A 484 -14.23 18.37 1.86
CA ILE A 484 -14.24 19.33 0.77
C ILE A 484 -15.30 20.39 1.08
N LEU A 485 -14.88 21.64 1.18
CA LEU A 485 -15.71 22.82 1.40
C LEU A 485 -15.79 23.64 0.12
N ASP A 486 -17.01 23.99 -0.29
CA ASP A 486 -17.26 24.94 -1.37
C ASP A 486 -18.21 26.03 -0.89
N ALA A 487 -17.83 27.29 -1.08
CA ALA A 487 -18.58 28.48 -0.65
C ALA A 487 -19.13 28.42 0.81
N GLY A 488 -18.47 27.70 1.72
CA GLY A 488 -18.89 27.56 3.12
C GLY A 488 -19.76 26.33 3.41
N VAL A 489 -20.09 25.52 2.40
CA VAL A 489 -20.92 24.32 2.51
C VAL A 489 -20.06 23.05 2.40
N PRO A 490 -20.27 22.01 3.23
CA PRO A 490 -19.59 20.73 3.07
C PRO A 490 -20.15 19.97 1.87
N VAL A 491 -19.30 19.67 0.90
CA VAL A 491 -19.68 18.95 -0.33
C VAL A 491 -19.47 17.45 -0.16
N VAL A 492 -18.31 17.05 0.41
CA VAL A 492 -17.94 15.65 0.64
C VAL A 492 -17.13 15.53 1.92
N PHE A 493 -17.42 14.51 2.73
CA PHE A 493 -16.54 14.02 3.78
C PHE A 493 -16.30 12.52 3.57
N ALA A 494 -15.10 12.12 3.16
CA ALA A 494 -14.77 10.75 2.83
C ALA A 494 -13.31 10.42 3.15
N SER A 495 -12.95 9.13 3.09
CA SER A 495 -11.53 8.76 3.11
C SER A 495 -10.84 9.22 1.82
N VAL A 496 -9.54 9.52 1.90
CA VAL A 496 -8.78 9.94 0.71
C VAL A 496 -8.79 8.83 -0.35
N GLY A 497 -8.74 7.56 0.05
CA GLY A 497 -8.81 6.42 -0.88
C GLY A 497 -10.10 6.37 -1.70
N GLU A 498 -11.26 6.51 -1.06
CA GLU A 498 -12.57 6.50 -1.73
C GLU A 498 -12.73 7.65 -2.73
N LEU A 499 -12.19 8.84 -2.41
CA LEU A 499 -12.25 10.01 -3.30
C LEU A 499 -11.34 9.86 -4.52
N MET A 500 -10.19 9.21 -4.37
CA MET A 500 -9.29 8.94 -5.51
C MET A 500 -9.90 7.94 -6.48
N GLU A 501 -10.53 6.87 -5.99
CA GLU A 501 -11.24 5.90 -6.83
C GLU A 501 -12.42 6.56 -7.60
N SER A 502 -13.16 7.45 -6.92
CA SER A 502 -14.30 8.17 -7.49
C SER A 502 -13.91 9.23 -8.52
N SER A 503 -12.78 9.93 -8.32
CA SER A 503 -12.32 11.01 -9.22
C SER A 503 -11.66 10.48 -10.49
N THR A 504 -11.07 9.27 -10.48
CA THR A 504 -10.64 8.58 -11.70
C THR A 504 -11.81 8.21 -12.63
N LEU A 505 -13.00 7.96 -12.09
CA LEU A 505 -14.19 7.64 -12.88
C LEU A 505 -14.81 8.87 -13.57
N THR A 506 -14.65 10.07 -13.01
CA THR A 506 -15.24 11.31 -13.55
C THR A 506 -14.35 11.95 -14.63
N ARG A 507 -13.05 11.69 -14.67
CA ARG A 507 -12.14 12.18 -15.73
C ARG A 507 -12.25 11.43 -17.07
N GLN A 508 -13.06 10.36 -17.14
CA GLN A 508 -13.30 9.58 -18.37
C GLN A 508 -14.67 9.86 -19.02
N ARG A 509 -15.34 10.96 -18.68
CA ARG A 509 -16.58 11.40 -19.36
C ARG A 509 -16.45 12.77 -19.99
#